data_AF-A0A510TQ49-F1
#
_entry.id   AF-A0A510TQ49-F1
#
_cell.length_a   1.000
_cell.length_b   1.000
_cell.length_c   1.000
_cell.angle_alpha   90.00
_cell.angle_beta   90.00
_cell.angle_gamma   90.00
#
_symmetry.space_group_name_H-M   'P 1'
#
loop_
_entity.id
_entity.type
_entity.pdbx_description
1 polymer ?
#
loop_
_entity_poly.entity_id
_entity_poly.type
_entity_poly.pdbx_seq_one_letter_code
_entity_poly.pdbx_strand_id
1 'polypeptide(L)'
;MTTDSGTDADTAADSGTDTDLGPRAGSAADPGEEAGAAAVPGEGAGAAAVPGDGDRDGPGERARQIIGLLAEERRLRALAAVALGADTPERVAEAAGLSAKDTALALLRLREQGAVTDGPAGALAVSYGLFRELARRERPAPKAGNGPDAVLVTFVRNGRLVRLPAQWARKKLVLRHIAEQTFEPGVAYPERVVNERLRAWCEDSDGTDHVTLRRYLVDLHHLHRSEGIYRRPEAG
;
A
#
# COMPACT_ATOMS: atom_id res chain seq x y z
N MET A 1 3.14 60.27 16.13
CA MET A 1 1.81 60.27 15.49
C MET A 1 1.34 58.83 15.52
N THR A 2 0.90 58.24 16.63
CA THR A 2 -0.14 58.59 17.62
C THR A 2 -1.52 58.85 17.01
N THR A 3 -2.38 57.84 17.15
CA THR A 3 -3.85 57.80 17.40
C THR A 3 -4.30 56.37 17.05
N ASP A 4 -5.26 55.72 17.68
CA ASP A 4 -5.99 55.93 18.92
C ASP A 4 -6.76 54.62 19.20
N SER A 5 -6.91 54.34 20.48
CA SER A 5 -7.98 53.63 21.19
C SER A 5 -9.33 53.61 20.44
N GLY A 6 -10.26 52.68 20.56
CA GLY A 6 -10.63 51.77 21.64
C GLY A 6 -12.16 51.57 21.51
N THR A 7 -12.70 50.40 21.85
CA THR A 7 -14.12 50.24 22.19
C THR A 7 -14.23 48.99 23.07
N ASP A 8 -14.42 49.27 24.36
CA ASP A 8 -14.90 48.34 25.39
C ASP A 8 -16.40 48.06 25.24
N ALA A 9 -16.85 47.14 26.10
CA ALA A 9 -18.22 46.97 26.60
C ALA A 9 -19.11 45.99 25.80
N ASP A 10 -19.85 45.05 26.38
CA ASP A 10 -20.14 44.73 27.79
C ASP A 10 -21.15 43.55 27.82
N THR A 11 -21.23 42.85 28.97
CA THR A 11 -22.44 42.19 29.52
C THR A 11 -23.03 40.95 28.81
N ALA A 12 -23.51 39.89 29.46
CA ALA A 12 -23.45 39.33 30.82
C ALA A 12 -24.23 37.99 30.78
N ALA A 13 -24.03 37.15 31.81
CA ALA A 13 -25.03 36.26 32.45
C ALA A 13 -25.62 35.10 31.62
N ASP A 14 -26.04 33.95 32.16
CA ASP A 14 -26.02 33.31 33.48
C ASP A 14 -26.77 31.97 33.30
N SER A 15 -26.52 31.00 34.20
CA SER A 15 -27.36 29.85 34.61
C SER A 15 -27.87 28.84 33.54
N GLY A 16 -27.89 27.53 33.74
CA GLY A 16 -27.85 26.65 34.92
C GLY A 16 -28.65 25.37 34.60
N THR A 17 -28.57 24.36 35.49
CA THR A 17 -29.22 23.02 35.48
C THR A 17 -28.46 21.97 34.65
N ASP A 18 -27.81 20.92 35.19
CA ASP A 18 -28.02 20.02 36.35
C ASP A 18 -29.35 19.26 36.32
N THR A 19 -29.30 17.99 35.92
CA THR A 19 -30.23 16.95 36.37
C THR A 19 -29.53 15.59 36.32
N ASP A 20 -29.42 15.03 37.52
CA ASP A 20 -29.01 13.71 37.96
C ASP A 20 -29.99 12.58 37.54
N LEU A 21 -29.64 11.33 37.92
CA LEU A 21 -30.42 10.09 37.99
C LEU A 21 -30.10 8.98 36.97
N GLY A 22 -29.02 8.26 37.26
CA GLY A 22 -29.16 6.97 37.96
C GLY A 22 -29.25 5.65 37.15
N PRO A 23 -28.79 4.51 37.72
CA PRO A 23 -28.42 3.28 37.00
C PRO A 23 -29.42 2.13 37.17
N ARG A 24 -29.32 1.08 36.34
CA ARG A 24 -29.87 -0.26 36.67
C ARG A 24 -28.96 -1.41 36.26
N ALA A 25 -28.66 -2.22 37.26
CA ALA A 25 -28.02 -3.52 37.21
C ALA A 25 -29.06 -4.66 37.12
N GLY A 26 -28.57 -5.87 36.81
CA GLY A 26 -29.25 -7.17 36.90
C GLY A 26 -29.07 -7.95 35.59
N SER A 27 -28.73 -9.24 35.53
CA SER A 27 -28.60 -10.29 36.55
C SER A 27 -27.97 -11.54 35.89
N ALA A 28 -26.81 -11.97 36.39
CA ALA A 28 -26.44 -13.32 36.88
C ALA A 28 -27.02 -14.64 36.31
N ALA A 29 -26.09 -15.62 36.23
CA ALA A 29 -26.14 -17.10 36.34
C ALA A 29 -26.89 -17.89 35.23
N ASP A 30 -26.47 -19.10 34.80
CA ASP A 30 -25.74 -20.21 35.45
C ASP A 30 -25.10 -21.16 34.38
N PRO A 31 -24.17 -22.08 34.74
CA PRO A 31 -23.39 -22.95 33.84
C PRO A 31 -23.99 -24.37 33.69
N GLY A 32 -23.38 -25.19 32.82
CA GLY A 32 -23.68 -26.62 32.71
C GLY A 32 -22.75 -27.33 31.74
N GLU A 33 -21.92 -28.21 32.29
CA GLU A 33 -21.16 -29.29 31.62
C GLU A 33 -22.05 -30.13 30.68
N GLU A 34 -21.47 -30.69 29.61
CA GLU A 34 -21.24 -32.14 29.57
C GLU A 34 -20.44 -32.60 28.33
N ALA A 35 -19.80 -33.74 28.55
CA ALA A 35 -18.76 -34.38 27.76
C ALA A 35 -19.22 -34.93 26.40
N GLY A 36 -18.25 -35.05 25.48
CA GLY A 36 -18.38 -35.81 24.24
C GLY A 36 -17.11 -36.61 23.97
N ALA A 37 -17.20 -37.92 24.20
CA ALA A 37 -16.17 -38.92 23.93
C ALA A 37 -16.11 -39.35 22.46
N ALA A 38 -15.05 -40.11 22.16
CA ALA A 38 -14.89 -41.09 21.08
C ALA A 38 -14.12 -40.68 19.80
N ALA A 39 -13.01 -41.41 19.62
CA ALA A 39 -12.16 -41.50 18.45
C ALA A 39 -12.74 -42.43 17.38
N VAL A 40 -12.42 -42.23 16.10
CA VAL A 40 -11.72 -43.17 15.17
C VAL A 40 -11.47 -42.53 13.78
N PRO A 41 -10.51 -43.06 12.98
CA PRO A 41 -9.79 -42.31 11.94
C PRO A 41 -10.39 -42.45 10.54
N GLY A 42 -10.09 -41.48 9.68
CA GLY A 42 -10.40 -41.49 8.25
C GLY A 42 -9.15 -41.23 7.42
N GLU A 43 -8.58 -42.31 6.91
CA GLU A 43 -7.63 -42.32 5.80
C GLU A 43 -8.29 -41.71 4.57
N GLY A 44 -7.66 -40.68 4.02
CA GLY A 44 -8.11 -40.00 2.81
C GLY A 44 -6.90 -39.46 2.07
N ALA A 45 -6.33 -40.31 1.22
CA ALA A 45 -5.35 -39.95 0.21
C ALA A 45 -5.93 -38.86 -0.70
N GLY A 46 -5.69 -37.60 -0.36
CA GLY A 46 -5.89 -36.46 -1.23
C GLY A 46 -4.73 -36.41 -2.21
N ALA A 47 -4.93 -37.07 -3.36
CA ALA A 47 -4.10 -36.93 -4.54
C ALA A 47 -3.71 -35.46 -4.74
N ALA A 48 -2.42 -35.25 -4.99
CA ALA A 48 -1.88 -33.99 -5.45
C ALA A 48 -2.78 -33.45 -6.57
N ALA A 49 -3.58 -32.43 -6.25
CA ALA A 49 -4.15 -31.56 -7.24
C ALA A 49 -2.98 -30.80 -7.85
N VAL A 50 -2.39 -31.40 -8.88
CA VAL A 50 -1.63 -30.66 -9.89
C VAL A 50 -2.56 -29.54 -10.33
N PRO A 51 -2.25 -28.25 -10.05
CA PRO A 51 -3.07 -27.18 -10.60
C PRO A 51 -2.86 -27.22 -12.12
N GLY A 52 -3.90 -27.65 -12.83
CA GLY A 52 -3.96 -27.60 -14.28
C GLY A 52 -3.84 -26.15 -14.75
N ASP A 53 -2.74 -25.86 -15.42
CA ASP A 53 -2.66 -25.43 -16.83
C ASP A 53 -3.87 -24.67 -17.42
N GLY A 54 -4.39 -23.67 -16.70
CA GLY A 54 -5.62 -22.93 -17.03
C GLY A 54 -5.52 -21.40 -17.03
N ASP A 55 -4.33 -20.81 -17.00
CA ASP A 55 -4.15 -19.34 -17.00
C ASP A 55 -3.07 -18.87 -18.00
N ARG A 56 -3.03 -19.46 -19.20
CA ARG A 56 -2.07 -19.15 -20.27
C ARG A 56 -2.29 -17.80 -20.98
N ASP A 57 -3.13 -16.94 -20.41
CA ASP A 57 -3.37 -15.58 -20.88
C ASP A 57 -3.43 -14.61 -19.69
N GLY A 58 -2.59 -14.86 -18.69
CA GLY A 58 -2.49 -13.99 -17.53
C GLY A 58 -1.99 -12.58 -17.94
N PRO A 59 -2.47 -11.50 -17.32
CA PRO A 59 -2.05 -10.13 -17.63
C PRO A 59 -0.53 -9.92 -17.55
N GLY A 60 0.18 -10.71 -16.74
CA GLY A 60 1.64 -10.67 -16.68
C GLY A 60 2.35 -11.38 -17.83
N GLU A 61 1.70 -12.29 -18.54
CA GLU A 61 2.24 -12.87 -19.77
C GLU A 61 2.28 -11.83 -20.90
N ARG A 62 1.22 -11.03 -21.04
CA ARG A 62 1.19 -9.91 -22.01
C ARG A 62 2.24 -8.85 -21.70
N ALA A 63 2.48 -8.53 -20.42
CA ALA A 63 3.54 -7.61 -20.02
C ALA A 63 4.93 -8.16 -20.40
N ARG A 64 5.20 -9.44 -20.11
CA ARG A 64 6.45 -10.12 -20.50
C ARG A 64 6.63 -10.16 -22.02
N GLN A 65 5.56 -10.38 -22.78
CA GLN A 65 5.59 -10.37 -24.24
C GLN A 65 6.01 -8.99 -24.79
N ILE A 66 5.45 -7.91 -24.26
CA ILE A 66 5.86 -6.54 -24.62
C ILE A 66 7.31 -6.28 -24.23
N ILE A 67 7.75 -6.72 -23.05
CA ILE A 67 9.16 -6.58 -22.63
C ILE A 67 10.08 -7.33 -23.60
N GLY A 68 9.74 -8.57 -23.99
CA GLY A 68 10.51 -9.34 -24.97
C GLY A 68 10.53 -8.71 -26.37
N LEU A 69 9.44 -8.05 -26.76
CA LEU A 69 9.39 -7.27 -28.00
C LEU A 69 10.38 -6.10 -27.96
N LEU A 70 10.44 -5.37 -26.84
CA LEU A 70 11.30 -4.20 -26.65
C LEU A 70 12.76 -4.54 -26.31
N ALA A 71 13.03 -5.77 -25.87
CA ALA A 71 14.39 -6.24 -25.59
C ALA A 71 15.27 -6.26 -26.84
N GLU A 72 14.67 -6.22 -28.03
CA GLU A 72 15.43 -6.23 -29.28
C GLU A 72 15.67 -4.85 -29.86
N GLU A 73 16.95 -4.58 -30.11
CA GLU A 73 17.48 -3.26 -30.40
C GLU A 73 16.74 -2.59 -31.57
N ARG A 74 16.54 -3.29 -32.69
CA ARG A 74 15.88 -2.73 -33.87
C ARG A 74 14.44 -2.28 -33.56
N ARG A 75 13.72 -3.04 -32.74
CA ARG A 75 12.33 -2.74 -32.36
C ARG A 75 12.26 -1.61 -31.35
N LEU A 76 13.19 -1.59 -30.39
CA LEU A 76 13.30 -0.48 -29.44
C LEU A 76 13.65 0.84 -30.15
N ARG A 77 14.58 0.83 -31.10
CA ARG A 77 14.96 2.01 -31.89
C ARG A 77 13.80 2.52 -32.74
N ALA A 78 13.06 1.62 -33.40
CA ALA A 78 11.86 2.00 -34.16
C ALA A 78 10.78 2.60 -33.25
N LEU A 79 10.50 2.00 -32.08
CA LEU A 79 9.55 2.55 -31.11
C LEU A 79 10.01 3.93 -30.59
N ALA A 80 11.30 4.08 -30.29
CA ALA A 80 11.87 5.34 -29.83
C ALA A 80 11.73 6.45 -30.88
N ALA A 81 11.98 6.14 -32.16
CA ALA A 81 11.78 7.09 -33.25
C ALA A 81 10.31 7.55 -33.34
N VAL A 82 9.34 6.63 -33.23
CA VAL A 82 7.91 6.99 -33.19
C VAL A 82 7.59 7.83 -31.95
N ALA A 83 8.13 7.48 -30.77
CA ALA A 83 7.94 8.24 -29.55
C ALA A 83 8.51 9.67 -29.62
N LEU A 84 9.57 9.87 -30.42
CA LEU A 84 10.20 11.16 -30.67
C LEU A 84 9.50 11.96 -31.78
N GLY A 85 8.45 11.42 -32.40
CA GLY A 85 7.60 12.13 -33.36
C GLY A 85 7.78 11.71 -34.82
N ALA A 86 8.49 10.62 -35.10
CA ALA A 86 8.50 10.04 -36.45
C ALA A 86 7.14 9.38 -36.74
N ASP A 87 6.34 10.07 -37.54
CA ASP A 87 4.95 9.71 -37.89
C ASP A 87 4.83 8.89 -39.18
N THR A 88 5.91 8.72 -39.96
CA THR A 88 5.93 7.87 -41.16
C THR A 88 7.04 6.81 -41.11
N PRO A 89 6.89 5.68 -41.82
CA PRO A 89 7.93 4.64 -41.87
C PRO A 89 9.28 5.15 -42.35
N GLU A 90 9.32 6.12 -43.26
CA GLU A 90 10.55 6.70 -43.80
C GLU A 90 11.27 7.53 -42.73
N ARG A 91 10.54 8.38 -42.01
CA ARG A 91 11.07 9.15 -40.88
C ARG A 91 11.53 8.23 -39.75
N VAL A 92 10.83 7.13 -39.51
CA VAL A 92 11.24 6.12 -38.54
C VAL A 92 12.55 5.47 -38.97
N ALA A 93 12.70 5.09 -40.25
CA ALA A 93 13.93 4.47 -40.75
C ALA A 93 15.14 5.40 -40.60
N GLU A 94 14.96 6.68 -40.95
CA GLU A 94 15.99 7.72 -40.79
C GLU A 94 16.38 7.91 -39.32
N ALA A 95 15.41 8.16 -38.45
CA ALA A 95 15.66 8.44 -37.03
C ALA A 95 16.17 7.20 -36.26
N ALA A 96 15.73 6.00 -36.62
CA ALA A 96 16.16 4.75 -35.99
C ALA A 96 17.51 4.25 -36.53
N GLY A 97 17.95 4.75 -37.69
CA GLY A 97 19.14 4.26 -38.40
C GLY A 97 18.97 2.85 -38.97
N LEU A 98 17.79 2.54 -39.49
CA LEU A 98 17.41 1.20 -39.96
C LEU A 98 17.15 1.19 -41.48
N SER A 99 17.32 0.01 -42.09
CA SER A 99 16.89 -0.19 -43.48
C SER A 99 15.37 -0.14 -43.59
N ALA A 100 14.84 0.26 -44.75
CA ALA A 100 13.38 0.29 -44.98
C ALA A 100 12.71 -1.07 -44.69
N LYS A 101 13.41 -2.18 -45.01
CA LYS A 101 12.94 -3.54 -44.74
C LYS A 101 12.89 -3.84 -43.24
N ASP A 102 13.95 -3.52 -42.50
CA ASP A 102 14.01 -3.74 -41.05
C ASP A 102 13.00 -2.87 -40.31
N THR A 103 12.82 -1.63 -40.74
CA THR A 103 11.80 -0.71 -40.22
C THR A 103 10.41 -1.26 -40.43
N ALA A 104 10.08 -1.74 -41.64
CA ALA A 104 8.78 -2.34 -41.92
C ALA A 104 8.50 -3.56 -41.04
N LEU A 105 9.50 -4.44 -40.86
CA LEU A 105 9.36 -5.62 -40.00
C LEU A 105 9.21 -5.24 -38.52
N ALA A 106 9.98 -4.27 -38.04
CA ALA A 106 9.88 -3.78 -36.67
C ALA A 106 8.51 -3.16 -36.40
N LEU A 107 8.02 -2.28 -37.29
CA LEU A 107 6.71 -1.65 -37.19
C LEU A 107 5.57 -2.67 -37.27
N LEU A 108 5.68 -3.69 -38.13
CA LEU A 108 4.71 -4.78 -38.18
C LEU A 108 4.59 -5.48 -36.83
N ARG A 109 5.71 -5.90 -36.23
CA ARG A 109 5.71 -6.57 -34.92
C ARG A 109 5.22 -5.67 -33.80
N LEU A 110 5.56 -4.38 -33.81
CA LEU A 110 5.07 -3.41 -32.84
C LEU A 110 3.56 -3.18 -32.96
N ARG A 111 3.00 -3.21 -34.18
CA ARG A 111 1.55 -3.09 -34.43
C ARG A 111 0.80 -4.37 -34.04
N GLU A 112 1.33 -5.54 -34.37
CA GLU A 112 0.75 -6.83 -33.96
C GLU A 112 0.56 -6.93 -32.45
N GLN A 113 1.49 -6.33 -31.69
CA GLN A 113 1.46 -6.31 -30.23
C GLN A 113 0.78 -5.05 -29.64
N GLY A 114 0.29 -4.14 -30.49
CA GLY A 114 -0.41 -2.93 -30.08
C GLY A 114 0.47 -1.84 -29.44
N ALA A 115 1.80 -1.98 -29.49
CA ALA A 115 2.75 -0.98 -28.98
C ALA A 115 2.80 0.29 -29.84
N VAL A 116 2.56 0.14 -31.15
CA VAL A 116 2.39 1.23 -32.12
C VAL A 116 1.00 1.10 -32.76
N THR A 117 0.33 2.21 -32.95
CA THR A 117 -1.00 2.32 -33.54
C THR A 117 -1.01 3.34 -34.67
N ASP A 118 -1.96 3.21 -35.58
CA ASP A 118 -2.25 4.23 -36.57
C ASP A 118 -3.06 5.35 -35.90
N GLY A 119 -2.44 6.52 -35.78
CA GLY A 119 -3.01 7.75 -35.26
C GLY A 119 -3.84 8.51 -36.31
N PRO A 120 -4.22 9.77 -36.01
CA PRO A 120 -4.98 10.60 -36.93
C PRO A 120 -4.26 10.74 -38.27
N ALA A 121 -5.01 10.63 -39.38
CA ALA A 121 -4.47 10.66 -40.74
C ALA A 121 -3.45 9.55 -41.07
N GLY A 122 -3.43 8.44 -40.32
CA GLY A 122 -2.54 7.29 -40.57
C GLY A 122 -1.12 7.49 -40.07
N ALA A 123 -0.87 8.54 -39.27
CA ALA A 123 0.41 8.80 -38.63
C ALA A 123 0.75 7.71 -37.59
N LEU A 124 1.99 7.24 -37.55
CA LEU A 124 2.44 6.30 -36.52
C LEU A 124 2.42 6.97 -35.15
N ALA A 125 1.82 6.31 -34.17
CA ALA A 125 1.76 6.79 -32.78
C ALA A 125 2.05 5.65 -31.80
N VAL A 126 2.71 5.99 -30.68
CA VAL A 126 2.93 5.03 -29.59
C VAL A 126 1.65 4.86 -28.77
N SER A 127 1.29 3.61 -28.48
CA SER A 127 0.15 3.29 -27.61
C SER A 127 0.51 3.44 -26.13
N TYR A 128 0.63 4.69 -25.67
CA TYR A 128 0.84 4.98 -24.25
C TYR A 128 -0.29 4.46 -23.35
N GLY A 129 -1.50 4.31 -23.91
CA GLY A 129 -2.65 3.70 -23.23
C GLY A 129 -2.38 2.24 -22.84
N LEU A 130 -1.88 1.44 -23.78
CA LEU A 130 -1.52 0.03 -23.52
C LEU A 130 -0.43 -0.07 -22.46
N PHE A 131 0.66 0.71 -22.56
CA PHE A 131 1.73 0.68 -21.55
C PHE A 131 1.24 1.06 -20.16
N ARG A 132 0.35 2.08 -20.06
CA ARG A 132 -0.27 2.46 -18.79
C ARG A 132 -1.19 1.39 -18.25
N GLU A 133 -1.96 0.72 -19.11
CA GLU A 133 -2.84 -0.38 -18.72
C GLU A 133 -2.02 -1.55 -18.15
N LEU A 134 -1.00 -2.00 -18.89
CA LEU A 134 -0.13 -3.10 -18.45
C LEU A 134 0.59 -2.75 -17.14
N ALA A 135 1.13 -1.54 -17.03
CA ALA A 135 1.78 -1.08 -15.80
C ALA A 135 0.80 -0.96 -14.61
N ARG A 136 -0.48 -0.62 -14.86
CA ARG A 136 -1.53 -0.58 -13.83
C ARG A 136 -2.03 -1.96 -13.42
N ARG A 137 -1.99 -2.95 -14.31
CA ARG A 137 -2.43 -4.33 -14.06
C ARG A 137 -1.38 -5.15 -13.30
N GLU A 138 -0.09 -4.92 -13.59
CA GLU A 138 1.04 -5.51 -12.86
C GLU A 138 1.31 -4.81 -11.53
N ARG A 139 0.95 -3.53 -11.42
CA ARG A 139 0.80 -2.92 -10.10
C ARG A 139 -0.44 -3.55 -9.47
N PRO A 140 -0.38 -4.21 -8.29
CA PRO A 140 -1.60 -4.55 -7.58
C PRO A 140 -2.39 -3.25 -7.48
N ALA A 141 -3.64 -3.26 -7.98
CA ALA A 141 -4.46 -2.07 -8.02
C ALA A 141 -4.31 -1.36 -6.66
N PRO A 142 -3.98 -0.05 -6.61
CA PRO A 142 -4.19 0.66 -5.37
C PRO A 142 -5.68 0.52 -5.15
N LYS A 143 -6.08 -0.39 -4.25
CA LYS A 143 -7.46 -0.42 -3.78
C LYS A 143 -7.70 1.00 -3.36
N ALA A 144 -8.58 1.70 -4.07
CA ALA A 144 -9.23 2.91 -3.59
C ALA A 144 -10.16 2.48 -2.44
N GLY A 145 -9.60 1.82 -1.44
CA GLY A 145 -10.17 1.66 -0.14
C GLY A 145 -9.56 2.77 0.66
N ASN A 146 -10.38 3.72 1.08
CA ASN A 146 -10.07 4.67 2.14
C ASN A 146 -9.91 3.95 3.51
N GLY A 147 -9.42 2.71 3.47
CA GLY A 147 -9.35 1.77 4.57
C GLY A 147 -7.91 1.63 5.08
N PRO A 148 -7.77 1.16 6.32
CA PRO A 148 -6.49 1.11 7.02
C PRO A 148 -5.40 0.31 6.28
N ASP A 149 -5.77 -0.78 5.60
CA ASP A 149 -4.82 -1.70 4.97
C ASP A 149 -4.09 -1.11 3.76
N ALA A 150 -4.75 -0.25 2.98
CA ALA A 150 -4.15 0.38 1.81
C ALA A 150 -3.04 1.39 2.19
N VAL A 151 -3.21 2.05 3.33
CA VAL A 151 -2.19 2.92 3.92
C VAL A 151 -1.01 2.06 4.35
N LEU A 152 -1.25 0.95 5.06
CA LEU A 152 -0.19 0.08 5.60
C LEU A 152 0.75 -0.46 4.52
N VAL A 153 0.24 -0.96 3.39
CA VAL A 153 1.08 -1.50 2.28
C VAL A 153 2.04 -0.45 1.68
N THR A 154 1.72 0.84 1.80
CA THR A 154 2.58 1.92 1.29
C THR A 154 3.74 2.25 2.24
N PHE A 155 3.51 2.10 3.55
CA PHE A 155 4.45 2.53 4.58
C PHE A 155 5.18 1.37 5.27
N VAL A 156 4.62 0.16 5.18
CA VAL A 156 5.16 -1.07 5.74
C VAL A 156 5.39 -2.08 4.62
N ARG A 157 6.59 -2.63 4.53
CA ARG A 157 6.94 -3.70 3.60
C ARG A 157 7.67 -4.81 4.35
N ASN A 158 7.25 -6.05 4.16
CA ASN A 158 7.87 -7.24 4.78
C ASN A 158 8.03 -7.12 6.31
N GLY A 159 7.08 -6.50 7.01
CA GLY A 159 7.16 -6.29 8.46
C GLY A 159 8.15 -5.20 8.89
N ARG A 160 8.55 -4.32 7.98
CA ARG A 160 9.49 -3.20 8.25
C ARG A 160 8.90 -1.88 7.81
N LEU A 161 9.25 -0.82 8.53
CA LEU A 161 8.77 0.54 8.26
C LEU A 161 9.65 1.19 7.19
N VAL A 162 9.08 1.51 6.03
CA VAL A 162 9.80 2.19 4.94
C VAL A 162 9.92 3.68 5.25
N ARG A 163 8.81 4.33 5.60
CA ARG A 163 8.81 5.72 6.11
C ARG A 163 7.60 5.99 6.99
N LEU A 164 7.69 7.03 7.83
CA LEU A 164 6.52 7.57 8.51
C LEU A 164 5.65 8.45 7.58
N PRO A 165 4.31 8.30 7.61
CA PRO A 165 3.42 9.23 6.93
C PRO A 165 3.50 10.64 7.52
N ALA A 166 3.45 11.67 6.66
CA ALA A 166 3.32 13.06 7.10
C ALA A 166 1.92 13.38 7.66
N GLN A 167 0.89 12.72 7.13
CA GLN A 167 -0.51 12.95 7.50
C GLN A 167 -0.87 12.24 8.82
N TRP A 168 -1.47 12.97 9.76
CA TRP A 168 -1.71 12.51 11.14
C TRP A 168 -2.62 11.27 11.22
N ALA A 169 -3.71 11.24 10.46
CA ALA A 169 -4.63 10.09 10.42
C ALA A 169 -3.93 8.81 9.94
N ARG A 170 -3.06 8.92 8.92
CA ARG A 170 -2.29 7.79 8.40
C ARG A 170 -1.19 7.36 9.36
N LYS A 171 -0.55 8.32 10.03
CA LYS A 171 0.48 8.05 11.04
C LYS A 171 -0.08 7.23 12.21
N LYS A 172 -1.28 7.57 12.71
CA LYS A 172 -1.97 6.78 13.75
C LYS A 172 -2.21 5.33 13.31
N LEU A 173 -2.67 5.12 12.08
CA LEU A 173 -2.93 3.77 11.55
C LEU A 173 -1.65 2.91 11.47
N VAL A 174 -0.56 3.48 10.96
CA VAL A 174 0.73 2.79 10.85
C VAL A 174 1.27 2.44 12.24
N LEU A 175 1.21 3.38 13.19
CA LEU A 175 1.73 3.17 14.55
C LEU A 175 0.89 2.16 15.34
N ARG A 176 -0.44 2.19 15.19
CA ARG A 176 -1.32 1.15 15.74
C ARG A 176 -0.94 -0.23 15.23
N HIS A 177 -0.75 -0.38 13.92
CA HIS A 177 -0.36 -1.65 13.32
C HIS A 177 0.99 -2.15 13.84
N ILE A 178 1.99 -1.27 13.96
CA ILE A 178 3.28 -1.64 14.56
C ILE A 178 3.09 -2.12 16.00
N ALA A 179 2.28 -1.43 16.81
CA ALA A 179 2.00 -1.86 18.18
C ALA A 179 1.32 -3.24 18.23
N GLU A 180 0.34 -3.47 17.36
CA GLU A 180 -0.42 -4.71 17.28
C GLU A 180 0.45 -5.92 16.89
N GLN A 181 1.35 -5.73 15.92
CA GLN A 181 2.25 -6.78 15.44
C GLN A 181 3.43 -7.05 16.39
N THR A 182 3.76 -6.10 17.27
CA THR A 182 5.02 -6.15 18.04
C THR A 182 4.82 -6.45 19.52
N PHE A 183 3.70 -6.03 20.12
CA PHE A 183 3.48 -6.11 21.56
C PHE A 183 2.15 -6.78 21.84
N GLU A 184 2.14 -7.78 22.73
CA GLU A 184 0.90 -8.37 23.23
C GLU A 184 0.19 -7.38 24.17
N PRO A 185 -1.16 -7.33 24.16
CA PRO A 185 -1.92 -6.50 25.10
C PRO A 185 -1.73 -6.99 26.54
N GLY A 186 -1.66 -6.06 27.50
CA GLY A 186 -1.50 -6.36 28.92
C GLY A 186 -0.08 -6.79 29.35
N VAL A 187 0.79 -7.16 28.40
CA VAL A 187 2.15 -7.65 28.71
C VAL A 187 3.11 -6.51 29.01
N ALA A 188 3.89 -6.67 30.07
CA ALA A 188 4.95 -5.77 30.51
C ALA A 188 6.25 -5.99 29.73
N TYR A 189 6.69 -4.97 28.99
CA TYR A 189 7.95 -4.98 28.26
C TYR A 189 8.93 -3.95 28.83
N PRO A 190 10.12 -4.36 29.29
CA PRO A 190 11.19 -3.43 29.64
C PRO A 190 11.63 -2.60 28.44
N GLU A 191 12.08 -1.36 28.65
CA GLU A 191 12.53 -0.46 27.57
C GLU A 191 13.55 -1.09 26.62
N ARG A 192 14.46 -1.92 27.14
CA ARG A 192 15.47 -2.63 26.32
C ARG A 192 14.81 -3.54 25.27
N VAL A 193 13.81 -4.31 25.70
CA VAL A 193 13.08 -5.25 24.83
C VAL A 193 12.26 -4.49 23.79
N VAL A 194 11.65 -3.37 24.18
CA VAL A 194 10.93 -2.48 23.27
C VAL A 194 11.87 -1.93 22.20
N ASN A 195 13.04 -1.42 22.59
CA ASN A 195 14.02 -0.87 21.67
C ASN A 195 14.51 -1.93 20.67
N GLU A 196 14.76 -3.16 21.12
CA GLU A 196 15.17 -4.27 20.24
C GLU A 196 14.09 -4.61 19.23
N ARG A 197 12.84 -4.76 19.67
CA ARG A 197 11.72 -5.06 18.77
C ARG A 197 11.49 -3.93 17.77
N LEU A 198 11.59 -2.67 18.19
CA LEU A 198 11.42 -1.52 17.29
C LEU A 198 12.60 -1.33 16.33
N ARG A 199 13.82 -1.77 16.67
CA ARG A 199 14.95 -1.74 15.72
C ARG A 199 14.67 -2.59 14.49
N ALA A 200 14.06 -3.76 14.64
CA ALA A 200 13.69 -4.60 13.51
C ALA A 200 12.77 -3.85 12.53
N TRP A 201 11.92 -2.95 13.02
CA TRP A 201 11.09 -2.11 12.17
C TRP A 201 11.86 -0.99 11.45
N CYS A 202 12.98 -0.52 12.02
CA CYS A 202 13.71 0.65 11.54
C CYS A 202 14.89 0.32 10.61
N GLU A 203 15.28 -0.95 10.47
CA GLU A 203 16.47 -1.37 9.68
C GLU A 203 16.46 -0.81 8.25
N ASP A 204 15.28 -0.78 7.61
CA ASP A 204 15.11 -0.32 6.23
C ASP A 204 14.38 1.04 6.13
N SER A 205 14.34 1.81 7.23
CA SER A 205 13.56 3.05 7.29
C SER A 205 14.34 4.27 6.83
N ASP A 206 13.73 5.10 5.99
CA ASP A 206 14.26 6.41 5.58
C ASP A 206 14.22 7.40 6.77
N GLY A 207 15.26 7.39 7.60
CA GLY A 207 15.52 8.39 8.63
C GLY A 207 14.63 8.34 9.87
N THR A 208 13.83 7.28 10.06
CA THR A 208 13.07 7.06 11.30
C THR A 208 13.79 6.05 12.18
N ASP A 209 14.18 6.45 13.40
CA ASP A 209 14.82 5.57 14.37
C ASP A 209 13.84 4.98 15.39
N HIS A 210 14.29 3.93 16.08
CA HIS A 210 13.51 3.23 17.11
C HIS A 210 13.14 4.11 18.30
N VAL A 211 13.93 5.16 18.58
CA VAL A 211 13.67 6.15 19.65
C VAL A 211 12.47 7.01 19.28
N THR A 212 12.43 7.53 18.04
CA THR A 212 11.32 8.30 17.50
C THR A 212 10.04 7.47 17.44
N LEU A 213 10.14 6.22 17.00
CA LEU A 213 9.02 5.27 17.00
C LEU A 213 8.48 5.02 18.41
N ARG A 214 9.34 4.75 19.39
CA ARG A 214 8.95 4.56 20.80
C ARG A 214 8.23 5.78 21.35
N ARG A 215 8.74 6.98 21.07
CA ARG A 215 8.12 8.23 21.48
C ARG A 215 6.72 8.39 20.88
N TYR A 216 6.57 8.20 19.57
CA TYR A 216 5.26 8.31 18.92
C TYR A 216 4.24 7.26 19.38
N LEU A 217 4.69 6.04 19.68
CA LEU A 217 3.82 5.00 20.23
C LEU A 217 3.25 5.37 21.60
N VAL A 218 4.03 6.08 22.43
CA VAL A 218 3.56 6.61 23.72
C VAL A 218 2.69 7.86 23.52
N ASP A 219 3.14 8.82 22.71
CA ASP A 219 2.42 10.08 22.47
C ASP A 219 1.01 9.85 21.89
N LEU A 220 0.83 8.78 21.11
CA LEU A 220 -0.46 8.38 20.54
C LEU A 220 -1.21 7.32 21.35
N HIS A 221 -0.76 7.02 22.57
CA HIS A 221 -1.40 6.08 23.49
C HIS A 221 -1.53 4.65 22.96
N HIS A 222 -0.67 4.23 22.03
CA HIS A 222 -0.56 2.84 21.60
C HIS A 222 0.26 2.00 22.59
N LEU A 223 1.13 2.65 23.36
CA LEU A 223 1.84 2.08 24.51
C LEU A 223 1.73 3.02 25.70
N HIS A 224 1.48 2.46 26.89
CA HIS A 224 1.62 3.17 28.16
C HIS A 224 3.00 2.89 28.75
N ARG A 225 3.65 3.94 29.26
CA ARG A 225 4.94 3.84 29.94
C ARG A 225 4.77 4.16 31.43
N SER A 226 5.23 3.26 32.30
CA SER A 226 5.35 3.49 33.74
C SER A 226 6.66 2.89 34.24
N GLU A 227 7.47 3.67 34.97
CA GLU A 227 8.74 3.20 35.57
C GLU A 227 9.69 2.47 34.60
N GLY A 228 9.72 2.88 33.33
CA GLY A 228 10.55 2.24 32.29
C GLY A 228 9.97 0.93 31.71
N ILE A 229 8.77 0.56 32.12
CA ILE A 229 7.98 -0.56 31.59
C ILE A 229 6.93 -0.04 30.61
N TYR A 230 6.81 -0.70 29.47
CA TYR A 230 5.85 -0.42 28.42
C TYR A 230 4.78 -1.50 28.37
N ARG A 231 3.53 -1.10 28.21
CA ARG A 231 2.40 -2.02 28.04
C ARG A 231 1.51 -1.54 26.91
N ARG A 232 1.07 -2.45 26.04
CA ARG A 232 -0.02 -2.17 25.12
C ARG A 232 -1.32 -2.26 25.92
N PRO A 233 -2.21 -1.25 25.87
CA PRO A 233 -3.50 -1.34 26.54
C PRO A 233 -4.30 -2.52 25.96
N GLU A 234 -5.10 -3.15 26.81
CA GLU A 234 -6.08 -4.15 26.34
C GLU A 234 -7.08 -3.45 25.44
N ALA A 235 -7.41 -4.05 24.30
CA ALA A 235 -8.42 -3.50 23.42
C ALA A 235 -9.77 -3.58 24.14
N GLY A 236 -10.27 -2.43 24.59
CA GLY A 236 -11.64 -2.29 25.12
C GLY A 236 -12.68 -2.33 24.02
#